data_AF-A0A0C9T403-F1
#
_entry.id   AF-A0A0C9T403-F1
#
_cell.length_a   1.000
_cell.length_b   1.000
_cell.length_c   1.000
_cell.angle_alpha   90.00
_cell.angle_beta   90.00
_cell.angle_gamma   90.00
#
_symmetry.space_group_name_H-M   'P 1'
#
loop_
_entity.id
_entity.type
_entity.pdbx_description
1 polymer ?
#
loop_
_entity_poly.entity_id
_entity_poly.type
_entity_poly.pdbx_seq_one_letter_code
_entity_poly.pdbx_strand_id
1 'polypeptide(L)'
;MIAPFAKKPVNLSLKGITMDEHGLSVDLIQLRIAKHGTAPLGNGEVQFLRSAVKQPKTLNFVEAGRIKRIRGIMHAVRVSPQFSNCMIESPRSVLNRYIPDIYLYSNVYKGEDSGSTSPGYALSLVSRRIDNNGTALF
;
A
#
# COMPACT_ATOMS: atom_id res chain seq x y z
N MET A 1 -4.60 -17.48 -7.37
CA MET A 1 -5.46 -17.28 -6.17
C MET A 1 -5.42 -18.52 -5.25
N ILE A 2 -4.23 -18.99 -4.85
CA ILE A 2 -4.06 -20.32 -4.19
C ILE A 2 -3.80 -20.19 -2.69
N ALA A 3 -3.19 -19.08 -2.24
CA ALA A 3 -2.77 -18.85 -0.87
C ALA A 3 -3.86 -19.09 0.22
N PRO A 4 -5.13 -18.63 0.09
CA PRO A 4 -6.12 -18.85 1.14
C PRO A 4 -6.63 -20.30 1.22
N PHE A 5 -6.42 -21.12 0.18
CA PHE A 5 -6.86 -22.52 0.09
C PHE A 5 -5.76 -23.52 0.48
N ALA A 6 -4.56 -23.05 0.84
CA ALA A 6 -3.47 -23.91 1.27
C ALA A 6 -3.78 -24.53 2.64
N LYS A 7 -3.49 -25.83 2.83
CA LYS A 7 -3.66 -26.51 4.13
C LYS A 7 -2.65 -26.07 5.19
N LYS A 8 -1.51 -25.51 4.77
CA LYS A 8 -0.44 -24.98 5.62
C LYS A 8 -0.26 -23.48 5.34
N PRO A 9 0.19 -22.67 6.32
CA PRO A 9 0.48 -21.25 6.07
C PRO A 9 1.53 -21.11 4.97
N VAL A 10 1.27 -20.20 4.04
CA VAL A 10 2.17 -19.95 2.91
C VAL A 10 3.07 -18.78 3.28
N ASN A 11 4.37 -19.07 3.40
CA ASN A 11 5.42 -18.11 3.66
C ASN A 11 6.30 -18.04 2.41
N LEU A 12 6.18 -16.97 1.65
CA LEU A 12 6.95 -16.77 0.42
C LEU A 12 7.66 -15.42 0.50
N SER A 13 8.97 -15.40 0.21
CA SER A 13 9.70 -14.15 -0.02
C SER A 13 9.80 -13.92 -1.53
N LEU A 14 9.21 -12.82 -1.98
CA LEU A 14 9.26 -12.37 -3.36
C LEU A 14 10.35 -11.30 -3.47
N LYS A 15 11.32 -11.53 -4.36
CA LYS A 15 12.38 -10.58 -4.67
C LYS A 15 12.16 -10.02 -6.07
N GLY A 16 12.30 -8.71 -6.22
CA GLY A 16 12.14 -8.07 -7.52
C GLY A 16 11.92 -6.57 -7.45
N ILE A 17 11.28 -6.04 -8.48
CA ILE A 17 10.88 -4.65 -8.54
C ILE A 17 9.54 -4.52 -7.79
N THR A 18 9.52 -3.69 -6.76
CA THR A 18 8.30 -3.40 -5.98
C THR A 18 7.61 -2.12 -6.46
N MET A 19 8.30 -1.30 -7.24
CA MET A 19 7.78 -0.07 -7.81
C MET A 19 8.04 -0.02 -9.32
N ASP A 20 6.94 -0.07 -10.06
CA ASP A 20 6.87 0.02 -11.52
C ASP A 20 5.65 0.88 -11.90
N GLU A 21 5.68 1.48 -13.08
CA GLU A 21 4.59 2.34 -13.59
C GLU A 21 3.37 1.51 -14.01
N HIS A 22 3.59 0.27 -14.45
CA HIS A 22 2.55 -0.62 -14.97
C HIS A 22 2.08 -1.68 -13.97
N GLY A 23 2.83 -1.87 -12.87
CA GLY A 23 2.55 -2.86 -11.83
C GLY A 23 1.63 -2.38 -10.71
N LEU A 24 0.95 -3.32 -10.05
CA LEU A 24 0.26 -3.04 -8.79
C LEU A 24 1.30 -2.71 -7.71
N SER A 25 1.16 -1.54 -7.07
CA SER A 25 2.00 -1.20 -5.93
C SER A 25 1.81 -2.21 -4.80
N VAL A 26 2.92 -2.65 -4.23
CA VAL A 26 2.95 -3.55 -3.08
C VAL A 26 2.23 -3.00 -1.86
N ASP A 27 2.06 -1.67 -1.76
CA ASP A 27 1.39 -1.00 -0.65
C ASP A 27 -0.15 -1.14 -0.71
N LEU A 28 -0.70 -1.44 -1.89
CA LEU A 28 -2.12 -1.73 -2.07
C LEU A 28 -2.48 -3.15 -1.61
N ILE A 29 -1.49 -4.03 -1.53
CA ILE A 29 -1.65 -5.42 -1.14
C ILE A 29 -1.14 -5.54 0.30
N GLN A 30 -1.88 -6.24 1.18
CA GLN A 30 -1.45 -6.46 2.57
C GLN A 30 -0.26 -7.43 2.65
N LEU A 31 0.92 -6.98 2.20
CA LEU A 31 2.17 -7.71 2.25
C LEU A 31 3.13 -7.03 3.21
N ARG A 32 4.00 -7.83 3.83
CA ARG A 32 5.06 -7.27 4.66
C ARG A 32 6.24 -6.93 3.77
N ILE A 33 6.50 -5.65 3.56
CA ILE A 33 7.62 -5.21 2.74
C ILE A 33 8.86 -5.14 3.62
N ALA A 34 9.89 -5.90 3.26
CA ALA A 34 11.19 -5.86 3.93
C ALA A 34 12.09 -4.81 3.29
N LYS A 35 12.10 -4.71 1.96
CA LYS A 35 12.86 -3.71 1.19
C LYS A 35 12.07 -3.24 -0.03
N HIS A 36 12.10 -1.94 -0.31
CA HIS A 36 11.54 -1.39 -1.55
C HIS A 36 12.64 -1.33 -2.62
N GLY A 37 12.36 -1.88 -3.80
CA GLY A 37 13.21 -1.80 -4.98
C GLY A 37 12.47 -1.14 -6.14
N THR A 38 13.04 -0.08 -6.67
CA THR A 38 12.51 0.65 -7.83
C THR A 38 13.17 0.11 -9.11
N ALA A 39 12.45 0.12 -10.23
CA ALA A 39 13.06 -0.07 -11.54
C ALA A 39 14.21 0.96 -11.78
N PRO A 40 15.24 0.67 -12.60
CA PRO A 40 15.49 -0.55 -13.37
C PRO A 40 16.29 -1.64 -12.64
N LEU A 41 17.06 -1.30 -11.59
CA LEU A 41 17.99 -2.23 -10.92
C LEU A 41 17.34 -3.06 -9.80
N GLY A 42 16.15 -2.70 -9.31
CA GLY A 42 15.33 -3.55 -8.44
C GLY A 42 15.96 -3.91 -7.09
N ASN A 43 15.71 -5.15 -6.62
CA ASN A 43 16.06 -5.75 -5.31
C ASN A 43 15.18 -5.39 -4.11
N GLY A 44 13.90 -5.11 -4.35
CA GLY A 44 12.91 -5.11 -3.29
C GLY A 44 12.63 -6.53 -2.81
N GLU A 45 12.35 -6.67 -1.52
CA GLU A 45 11.99 -7.94 -0.90
C GLU A 45 10.65 -7.78 -0.17
N VAL A 46 9.71 -8.65 -0.51
CA VAL A 46 8.36 -8.64 0.04
C VAL A 46 8.03 -10.02 0.57
N GLN A 47 7.68 -10.08 1.84
CA GLN A 47 7.26 -11.30 2.51
C GLN A 47 5.75 -11.42 2.45
N PHE A 48 5.29 -12.43 1.71
CA PHE A 48 3.93 -12.91 1.75
C PHE A 48 3.79 -13.89 2.92
N LEU A 49 3.12 -13.45 3.98
CA LEU A 49 2.77 -14.26 5.14
C LEU A 49 1.25 -14.27 5.25
N ARG A 50 0.59 -15.37 4.83
CA ARG A 50 -0.84 -15.52 5.05
C ARG A 50 -1.19 -16.92 5.52
N SER A 51 -1.94 -16.96 6.62
CA SER A 51 -2.50 -18.20 7.15
C SER A 51 -3.69 -18.66 6.31
N ALA A 52 -3.90 -19.98 6.29
CA ALA A 52 -5.04 -20.60 5.64
C ALA A 52 -6.36 -20.00 6.15
N VAL A 53 -7.25 -19.61 5.24
CA VAL A 53 -8.54 -19.05 5.63
C VAL A 53 -9.46 -20.20 6.03
N LYS A 54 -9.86 -20.26 7.31
CA LYS A 54 -10.71 -21.35 7.82
C LYS A 54 -12.12 -21.35 7.22
N GLN A 55 -12.68 -20.16 6.95
CA GLN A 55 -14.00 -19.98 6.35
C GLN A 55 -14.01 -18.72 5.47
N PRO A 56 -14.28 -18.81 4.16
CA PRO A 56 -14.43 -17.64 3.32
C PRO A 56 -15.74 -16.92 3.70
N LYS A 57 -15.63 -15.67 4.16
CA LYS A 57 -16.80 -14.83 4.41
C LYS A 57 -17.20 -14.16 3.10
N THR A 58 -18.40 -14.44 2.61
CA THR A 58 -18.95 -13.76 1.43
C THR A 58 -19.24 -12.30 1.79
N LEU A 59 -18.71 -11.37 1.00
CA LEU A 59 -18.97 -9.94 1.12
C LEU A 59 -20.02 -9.58 0.06
N ASN A 60 -21.26 -9.32 0.48
CA ASN A 60 -22.32 -8.86 -0.40
C ASN A 60 -22.37 -7.33 -0.35
N PHE A 61 -21.80 -6.68 -1.36
CA PHE A 61 -21.85 -5.23 -1.52
C PHE A 61 -23.17 -4.83 -2.19
N VAL A 62 -24.22 -4.65 -1.39
CA VAL A 62 -25.56 -4.26 -1.91
C VAL A 62 -25.66 -2.74 -2.11
N GLU A 63 -24.98 -1.95 -1.28
CA GLU A 63 -24.99 -0.49 -1.37
C GLU A 63 -23.58 0.09 -1.31
N ALA A 64 -23.34 1.12 -2.13
CA ALA A 64 -22.12 1.91 -2.05
C ALA A 64 -22.22 2.87 -0.85
N GLY A 65 -21.83 2.39 0.34
CA GLY A 65 -21.76 3.21 1.55
C GLY A 65 -20.90 4.48 1.40
N ARG A 66 -20.89 5.35 2.43
CA ARG A 66 -20.12 6.60 2.40
C ARG A 66 -18.65 6.38 2.76
N ILE A 67 -17.76 7.18 2.17
CA ILE A 67 -16.34 7.18 2.54
C ILE A 67 -16.17 7.95 3.85
N LYS A 68 -15.62 7.30 4.87
CA LYS A 68 -15.36 7.94 6.17
C LYS A 68 -14.11 8.81 6.13
N ARG A 69 -13.05 8.22 5.58
CA ARG A 69 -11.69 8.70 5.74
C ARG A 69 -10.79 8.18 4.64
N ILE A 70 -9.80 8.98 4.30
CA ILE A 70 -8.77 8.61 3.33
C ILE A 70 -7.49 8.36 4.12
N ARG A 71 -6.86 7.22 3.85
CA ARG A 71 -5.52 6.90 4.31
C ARG A 71 -4.64 6.75 3.09
N GLY A 72 -3.36 7.00 3.23
CA GLY A 72 -2.43 6.76 2.15
C GLY A 72 -1.04 6.61 2.66
N ILE A 73 -0.19 6.00 1.84
CA ILE A 73 1.21 5.81 2.14
C ILE A 73 1.99 6.40 0.97
N MET A 74 2.89 7.30 1.31
CA MET A 74 3.87 7.88 0.42
C MET A 74 5.19 7.19 0.71
N HIS A 75 5.81 6.67 -0.34
CA HIS A 75 7.13 6.06 -0.26
C HIS A 75 8.08 6.87 -1.12
N ALA A 76 9.26 7.10 -0.57
CA ALA A 76 10.35 7.81 -1.24
C ALA A 76 11.63 7.02 -1.00
N VAL A 77 12.30 6.63 -2.08
CA VAL A 77 13.56 5.91 -2.08
C VAL A 77 14.62 6.80 -2.69
N ARG A 78 15.70 7.10 -1.95
CA ARG A 78 16.85 7.89 -2.44
C ARG A 78 16.49 9.27 -3.03
N VAL A 79 15.41 9.87 -2.56
CA VAL A 79 15.00 11.24 -2.90
C VAL A 79 15.04 12.14 -1.67
N SER A 80 15.11 13.46 -1.89
CA SER A 80 15.07 14.43 -0.79
C SER A 80 13.74 14.32 -0.03
N PRO A 81 13.73 14.41 1.32
CA PRO A 81 12.50 14.46 2.11
C PRO A 81 11.55 15.60 1.71
N GLN A 82 12.05 16.65 1.05
CA GLN A 82 11.23 17.75 0.52
C GLN A 82 10.19 17.23 -0.48
N PHE A 83 10.57 16.26 -1.32
CA PHE A 83 9.64 15.63 -2.26
C PHE A 83 8.48 14.92 -1.54
N SER A 84 8.76 14.28 -0.40
CA SER A 84 7.73 13.62 0.41
C SER A 84 6.69 14.61 0.93
N ASN A 85 7.13 15.78 1.38
CA ASN A 85 6.23 16.82 1.88
C ASN A 85 5.35 17.38 0.74
N CYS A 86 5.95 17.72 -0.40
CA CYS A 86 5.22 18.21 -1.57
C CYS A 86 4.19 17.19 -2.08
N MET A 87 4.57 15.90 -2.11
CA MET A 87 3.71 14.82 -2.56
C MET A 87 2.53 14.56 -1.60
N ILE A 88 2.66 14.94 -0.34
CA ILE A 88 1.59 14.85 0.66
C ILE A 88 0.67 16.09 0.60
N GLU A 89 1.23 17.26 0.35
CA GLU A 89 0.49 18.52 0.32
C GLU A 89 -0.43 18.63 -0.91
N SER A 90 0.06 18.24 -2.09
CA SER A 90 -0.70 18.24 -3.35
C SER A 90 -2.06 17.51 -3.26
N PRO A 91 -2.13 16.22 -2.87
CA PRO A 91 -3.40 15.50 -2.74
C PRO A 91 -4.26 16.05 -1.60
N ARG A 92 -3.66 16.54 -0.51
CA ARG A 92 -4.42 17.18 0.58
C ARG A 92 -5.15 18.42 0.08
N SER A 93 -4.48 19.29 -0.70
CA SER A 93 -5.09 20.50 -1.25
C SER A 93 -6.33 20.18 -2.10
N VAL A 94 -6.27 19.13 -2.93
CA VAL A 94 -7.40 18.72 -3.77
C VAL A 94 -8.51 18.07 -2.97
N LEU A 95 -8.17 17.11 -2.10
CA LEU A 95 -9.13 16.23 -1.42
C LEU A 95 -9.78 16.85 -0.18
N ASN A 96 -9.16 17.88 0.41
CA ASN A 96 -9.72 18.57 1.59
C ASN A 96 -11.10 19.19 1.33
N ARG A 97 -11.41 19.51 0.07
CA ARG A 97 -12.76 19.98 -0.34
C ARG A 97 -13.85 18.91 -0.20
N TYR A 98 -13.48 17.63 -0.22
CA TYR A 98 -14.43 16.51 -0.17
C TYR A 98 -14.48 15.87 1.21
N ILE A 99 -13.32 15.50 1.76
CA ILE A 99 -13.21 14.78 3.03
C ILE A 99 -12.04 15.37 3.82
N PRO A 100 -12.26 15.95 5.02
CA PRO A 100 -11.17 16.52 5.80
C PRO A 100 -10.32 15.49 6.55
N ASP A 101 -10.84 14.28 6.83
CA ASP A 101 -10.08 13.20 7.49
C ASP A 101 -9.15 12.47 6.50
N ILE A 102 -8.02 13.11 6.20
CA ILE A 102 -6.96 12.59 5.32
C ILE A 102 -5.65 12.47 6.08
N TYR A 103 -5.18 11.24 6.22
CA TYR A 103 -3.90 10.96 6.85
C TYR A 103 -2.99 10.17 5.90
N LEU A 104 -1.90 10.82 5.49
CA LEU A 104 -0.88 10.27 4.62
C LEU A 104 0.39 10.00 5.43
N TYR A 105 0.86 8.76 5.41
CA TYR A 105 2.13 8.35 6.01
C TYR A 105 3.27 8.62 5.03
N SER A 106 4.39 9.16 5.48
CA SER A 106 5.61 9.33 4.68
C SER A 106 6.68 8.33 5.11
N ASN A 107 7.06 7.42 4.22
CA ASN A 107 8.17 6.50 4.41
C ASN A 107 9.32 6.89 3.49
N VAL A 108 10.40 7.40 4.07
CA VAL A 108 11.61 7.79 3.33
C VAL A 108 12.70 6.76 3.61
N TYR A 109 13.10 6.01 2.59
CA TYR A 109 14.15 5.00 2.67
C TYR A 109 15.48 5.59 2.17
N LYS A 110 16.51 5.47 3.02
CA LYS A 110 17.89 5.89 2.74
C LYS A 110 18.83 4.71 3.00
N GLY A 111 19.95 4.65 2.28
CA GLY A 111 21.00 3.66 2.56
C GLY A 111 20.65 2.22 2.11
N GLU A 112 21.06 1.22 2.89
CA GLU A 112 20.94 -0.21 2.52
C GLU A 112 19.52 -0.80 2.61
N ASP A 113 18.60 -0.06 3.24
CA ASP A 113 17.17 -0.38 3.31
C ASP A 113 16.43 0.01 2.03
N SER A 114 17.04 0.89 1.21
CA SER A 114 16.64 1.04 -0.18
C SER A 114 17.17 -0.16 -0.96
N GLY A 115 16.28 -1.10 -1.27
CA GLY A 115 16.63 -2.32 -2.01
C GLY A 115 17.40 -2.00 -3.30
N SER A 116 17.17 -0.83 -3.90
CA SER A 116 17.87 -0.38 -5.10
C SER A 116 18.73 0.86 -4.90
N THR A 117 19.70 1.03 -5.80
CA THR A 117 20.43 2.29 -6.03
C THR A 117 19.61 3.34 -6.80
N SER A 118 18.49 2.95 -7.40
CA SER A 118 17.63 3.87 -8.16
C SER A 118 16.75 4.76 -7.26
N PRO A 119 16.61 6.05 -7.60
CA PRO A 119 15.61 6.90 -6.97
C PRO A 119 14.20 6.51 -7.40
N GLY A 120 13.23 6.63 -6.49
CA GLY A 120 11.83 6.36 -6.79
C GLY A 120 10.90 6.97 -5.77
N TYR A 121 9.69 7.31 -6.19
CA TYR A 121 8.65 7.81 -5.31
C TYR A 121 7.28 7.31 -5.77
N ALA A 122 6.39 7.06 -4.82
CA ALA A 122 5.02 6.70 -5.11
C ALA A 122 4.10 7.19 -3.99
N LEU A 123 2.84 7.44 -4.36
CA LEU A 123 1.77 7.74 -3.42
C LEU A 123 0.61 6.79 -3.70
N SER A 124 0.22 6.03 -2.69
CA SER A 124 -0.97 5.17 -2.74
C SER A 124 -2.02 5.70 -1.80
N LEU A 125 -3.24 5.90 -2.30
CA LEU A 125 -4.39 6.37 -1.54
C LEU A 125 -5.42 5.25 -1.41
N VAL A 126 -5.91 5.03 -0.20
CA VAL A 126 -6.93 4.05 0.17
C VAL A 126 -8.07 4.78 0.88
N SER A 127 -9.26 4.71 0.29
CA SER A 127 -10.48 5.24 0.88
C SER A 127 -11.15 4.16 1.73
N ARG A 128 -11.33 4.40 3.03
CA ARG A 128 -12.06 3.48 3.89
C ARG A 128 -13.54 3.82 3.90
N ARG A 129 -14.37 2.84 3.53
CA ARG A 129 -15.84 2.98 3.54
C ARG A 129 -16.44 2.55 4.87
N ILE A 130 -17.60 3.12 5.20
CA ILE A 130 -18.49 2.62 6.26
C ILE A 130 -19.76 2.12 5.60
N ASP A 131 -20.18 0.90 5.96
CA ASP A 131 -21.54 0.43 5.67
C ASP A 131 -22.54 0.96 6.69
N ASN A 132 -23.83 1.01 6.35
CA ASN A 132 -24.90 1.53 7.24
C ASN A 132 -24.96 0.81 8.62
N ASN A 133 -24.38 -0.38 8.75
CA ASN A 133 -24.23 -1.12 10.01
C ASN A 133 -22.99 -0.72 10.83
N GLY A 134 -22.31 0.38 10.50
CA GLY A 134 -21.14 0.89 11.23
C GLY A 134 -19.87 0.04 11.06
N THR A 135 -19.89 -0.99 10.22
CA THR A 135 -18.73 -1.84 9.97
C THR A 135 -17.83 -1.16 8.94
N ALA A 136 -16.57 -0.91 9.30
CA ALA A 136 -15.62 -0.34 8.37
C ALA A 136 -15.01 -1.45 7.50
N LEU A 137 -15.34 -1.46 6.21
CA LEU A 137 -14.69 -2.32 5.23
C LEU A 137 -13.45 -1.62 4.66
N PHE A 138 -12.45 -2.41 4.29
CA PHE A 138 -11.11 -1.96 3.93
C PHE A 138 -11.11 -0.90 2.83
#